data_AF-A0A658IDQ2-F1
#
_entry.id   AF-A0A658IDQ2-F1
#
_cell.length_a   1.000
_cell.length_b   1.000
_cell.length_c   1.000
_cell.angle_alpha   90.00
_cell.angle_beta   90.00
_cell.angle_gamma   90.00
#
_symmetry.space_group_name_H-M   'P 1'
#
loop_
_entity.id
_entity.type
_entity.pdbx_description
1 polymer ?
#
loop_
_entity_poly.entity_id
_entity_poly.type
_entity_poly.pdbx_seq_one_letter_code
_entity_poly.pdbx_strand_id
1 'polypeptide(L)' 'MRLILKEPEPRKRCIQCRERLPLSAFHKSSVASIDGYRNVCKSCRRATEAARIREKRNELL' A
#
# COMPACT_ATOMS: atom_id res chain seq x y z
N MET A 1 -24.61 -23.88 15.53
CA MET A 1 -24.05 -22.64 14.95
C MET A 1 -22.92 -23.04 13.99
N ARG A 2 -23.00 -22.68 12.70
CA ARG A 2 -21.88 -22.90 11.76
C ARG A 2 -20.87 -21.77 11.96
N LEU A 3 -19.67 -22.12 12.41
CA LEU A 3 -18.54 -21.20 12.44
C LEU A 3 -18.01 -21.09 10.99
N ILE A 4 -18.29 -19.97 10.32
CA ILE A 4 -17.69 -19.66 9.02
C ILE A 4 -16.26 -19.21 9.31
N LEU A 5 -15.30 -20.12 9.16
CA LEU A 5 -13.88 -19.78 9.15
C LEU A 5 -13.60 -19.05 7.84
N LYS A 6 -13.53 -17.70 7.87
CA LYS A 6 -13.06 -16.92 6.72
C LYS A 6 -11.65 -17.37 6.38
N GLU A 7 -11.45 -17.84 5.15
CA GLU A 7 -10.12 -18.17 4.64
C GLU A 7 -9.16 -16.99 4.83
N PRO A 8 -7.86 -17.25 5.09
CA PRO A 8 -6.90 -16.19 5.31
C PRO A 8 -6.80 -15.33 4.06
N GLU A 9 -7.22 -14.06 4.16
CA GLU A 9 -7.09 -13.13 3.06
C GLU A 9 -5.62 -13.05 2.59
N PRO A 10 -5.39 -12.99 1.28
CA PRO A 10 -4.03 -12.91 0.74
C PRO A 10 -3.31 -11.67 1.29
N ARG A 11 -2.07 -11.86 1.72
CA ARG A 11 -1.23 -10.82 2.33
C ARG A 11 0.06 -10.65 1.54
N LYS A 12 0.53 -9.40 1.43
CA LYS A 12 1.83 -9.06 0.83
C LYS A 12 2.63 -8.14 1.74
N ARG A 13 3.96 -8.15 1.55
CA ARG A 13 4.89 -7.30 2.30
C ARG A 13 5.02 -5.94 1.64
N CYS A 14 4.87 -4.86 2.40
CA CYS A 14 5.19 -3.52 1.91
C CYS A 14 6.72 -3.33 1.84
N ILE A 15 7.26 -2.81 0.74
CA ILE A 15 8.71 -2.59 0.61
C ILE A 15 9.23 -1.42 1.47
N GLN A 16 8.34 -0.51 1.88
CA GLN A 16 8.71 0.71 2.63
C GLN A 16 8.62 0.49 4.14
N CYS A 17 7.47 0.07 4.69
CA CYS A 17 7.34 -0.23 6.12
C CYS A 17 7.67 -1.69 6.50
N ARG A 18 7.86 -2.59 5.53
CA ARG A 18 8.21 -4.02 5.73
C ARG A 18 7.14 -4.88 6.43
N GLU A 19 5.97 -4.35 6.71
CA GLU A 19 4.84 -5.07 7.31
C GLU A 19 4.12 -6.00 6.30
N ARG A 20 3.60 -7.13 6.79
CA ARG A 20 2.73 -8.05 6.02
C ARG A 20 1.26 -7.63 6.18
N LEU A 21 0.72 -6.99 5.16
CA LEU A 21 -0.62 -6.40 5.16
C LEU A 21 -1.51 -7.14 4.15
N PRO A 22 -2.85 -7.14 4.35
CA PRO A 22 -3.78 -7.68 3.36
C PRO A 22 -3.66 -6.95 2.01
N LEU A 23 -3.95 -7.63 0.89
CA LEU A 23 -3.92 -7.01 -0.45
C LEU A 23 -4.79 -5.74 -0.54
N SER A 24 -5.87 -5.66 0.24
CA SER A 24 -6.73 -4.48 0.36
C SER A 24 -6.01 -3.22 0.87
N ALA A 25 -4.88 -3.37 1.57
CA ALA A 25 -4.02 -2.27 2.03
C ALA A 25 -3.13 -1.70 0.91
N PHE A 26 -3.15 -2.28 -0.29
CA PHE A 26 -2.36 -1.86 -1.44
C PHE A 26 -3.27 -1.30 -2.53
N HIS A 27 -2.74 -0.38 -3.35
CA HIS A 27 -3.46 0.06 -4.54
C HIS A 27 -3.35 -0.99 -5.64
N LYS A 28 -4.45 -1.24 -6.36
CA LYS A 28 -4.40 -1.99 -7.62
C LYS A 28 -3.43 -1.31 -8.58
N SER A 29 -2.61 -2.10 -9.26
CA SER A 29 -1.69 -1.65 -10.28
C SER A 29 -2.02 -2.35 -11.58
N SER A 30 -2.36 -1.59 -12.61
CA SER A 30 -2.51 -2.12 -13.97
C SER A 30 -1.15 -2.27 -14.69
N VAL A 31 -0.06 -1.85 -14.04
CA VAL A 31 1.29 -1.81 -14.63
C VAL A 31 2.16 -2.88 -13.96
N ALA A 32 2.77 -3.75 -14.78
CA ALA A 32 3.91 -4.66 -14.53
C ALA A 32 4.04 -5.23 -13.10
N SER A 33 2.93 -5.52 -12.43
CA SER A 33 2.91 -6.18 -11.13
C SER A 33 2.36 -7.57 -11.33
N ILE A 34 3.15 -8.57 -10.96
CA ILE A 34 2.81 -10.00 -11.07
C ILE A 34 1.50 -10.29 -10.31
N ASP A 35 1.30 -9.63 -9.16
CA ASP A 35 0.12 -9.79 -8.32
C ASP A 35 -1.00 -8.76 -8.59
N GLY A 36 -0.79 -7.79 -9.49
CA GLY A 36 -1.74 -6.73 -9.80
C GLY A 36 -1.90 -5.66 -8.71
N TYR A 37 -1.00 -5.61 -7.72
CA TYR A 37 -0.99 -4.58 -6.66
C TYR A 37 0.38 -3.91 -6.53
N ARG A 38 0.38 -2.63 -6.19
CA ARG A 38 1.62 -1.90 -5.89
C ARG A 38 2.37 -2.54 -4.71
N ASN A 39 3.70 -2.41 -4.69
CA ASN A 39 4.56 -2.98 -3.64
C ASN A 39 4.62 -2.10 -2.38
N VAL A 40 4.05 -0.91 -2.43
CA VAL A 40 3.96 0.05 -1.33
C VAL A 40 2.52 0.13 -0.86
N CYS A 41 2.28 0.06 0.46
CA CYS A 41 0.95 0.16 1.03
C CYS A 41 0.38 1.59 0.90
N LYS A 42 -0.94 1.72 1.02
CA LYS A 42 -1.66 3.01 0.95
C LYS A 42 -1.10 4.03 1.94
N SER A 43 -0.80 3.61 3.16
CA SER A 43 -0.28 4.50 4.23
C SER A 43 1.08 5.09 3.87
N CYS A 44 2.04 4.23 3.49
CA CYS A 44 3.36 4.68 3.07
C CYS A 44 3.29 5.59 1.83
N ARG A 45 2.43 5.25 0.85
CA ARG A 45 2.25 6.10 -0.33
C ARG A 45 1.72 7.48 0.00
N ARG A 46 0.75 7.58 0.92
CA ARG A 46 0.23 8.87 1.41
C ARG A 46 1.30 9.70 2.10
N ALA A 47 2.14 9.05 2.93
CA ALA A 47 3.23 9.73 3.61
C ALA A 47 4.26 10.31 2.62
N THR A 48 4.66 9.52 1.61
CA THR A 48 5.59 9.96 0.56
C THR A 48 4.99 11.11 -0.26
N GLU A 49 3.71 11.04 -0.62
CA GLU A 49 3.06 12.11 -1.38
C GLU A 49 2.95 13.41 -0.57
N ALA A 50 2.60 13.32 0.72
CA ALA A 50 2.56 14.47 1.60
C ALA A 50 3.95 15.13 1.75
N ALA A 51 5.02 14.33 1.83
CA ALA A 51 6.39 14.85 1.87
C ALA A 51 6.75 15.60 0.58
N ARG A 52 6.44 15.03 -0.59
CA ARG A 52 6.66 15.67 -1.90
C ARG A 52 5.92 17.00 -2.02
N ILE A 53 4.66 17.06 -1.60
CA ILE A 53 3.85 18.29 -1.65
C ILE A 53 4.47 19.38 -0.76
N ARG A 54 4.95 19.01 0.44
CA ARG A 54 5.61 19.95 1.37
C ARG A 54 6.92 20.49 0.79
N GLU A 55 7.73 19.63 0.19
CA GLU A 55 9.00 20.01 -0.44
C GLU A 55 8.76 21.00 -1.59
N LYS A 56 7.84 20.67 -2.50
CA LYS A 56 7.47 21.56 -3.61
C LYS A 56 6.93 22.91 -3.14
N ARG A 57 6.20 22.95 -2.02
CA ARG A 57 5.74 24.20 -1.41
C ARG A 57 6.91 25.05 -0.89
N ASN A 58 7.93 24.42 -0.33
CA ASN A 58 9.10 25.11 0.22
C ASN A 58 10.01 25.68 -0.89
N GLU A 59 10.04 25.06 -2.06
CA GLU A 59 10.77 25.56 -3.24
C GLU A 59 10.12 26.81 -3.87
N LEU A 60 8.83 27.06 -3.59
CA LEU A 60 8.08 28.22 -4.09
C LEU A 60 8.10 29.44 -3.14
N LEU A 61 8.86 29.38 -2.05
CA LEU A 61 9.09 30.46 -1.08
C LEU A 61 10.52 30.96 -1.18
#